data_AF-A0A968Q2A3-F1
#
_entry.id   AF-A0A968Q2A3-F1
#
_cell.length_a   1.000
_cell.length_b   1.000
_cell.length_c   1.000
_cell.angle_alpha   90.00
_cell.angle_beta   90.00
_cell.angle_gamma   90.00
#
_symmetry.space_group_name_H-M   'P 1'
#
loop_
_entity.id
_entity.type
_entity.pdbx_description
1 polymer ?
#
loop_
_entity_poly.entity_id
_entity_poly.type
_entity_poly.pdbx_seq_one_letter_code
_entity_poly.pdbx_strand_id
1 'polypeptide(L)'
;MKLLMRMIVSFFVFVVDVIYGNRSYARFYVLETIARVPYFSYLSVLHLYETLGWWRRADLLKVHFAETWNELHHLLIMESLGGDRHWIDRAIAQHIAVAYYWAVIMFYVLVPKYTYY
;
A
#
# COMPACT_ATOMS: atom_id res chain seq x y z
N MET A 1 8.01 19.58 -2.86
CA MET A 1 7.45 18.21 -3.02
C MET A 1 7.53 17.39 -1.74
N LYS A 2 8.72 17.12 -1.17
CA LYS A 2 8.85 16.33 0.07
C LYS A 2 8.06 16.88 1.27
N LEU A 3 8.03 18.20 1.46
CA LEU A 3 7.23 18.83 2.53
C LEU A 3 5.73 18.62 2.33
N LEU A 4 5.24 18.80 1.10
CA LEU A 4 3.84 18.55 0.75
C LEU A 4 3.44 17.09 1.02
N MET A 5 4.26 16.13 0.58
CA MET A 5 3.99 14.71 0.83
C MET A 5 3.98 14.38 2.32
N ARG A 6 4.94 14.91 3.10
CA ARG A 6 4.93 14.75 4.56
C ARG A 6 3.67 15.30 5.19
N MET A 7 3.22 16.50 4.78
CA MET A 7 1.98 17.08 5.32
C MET A 7 0.75 16.23 4.99
N ILE A 8 0.67 15.72 3.76
CA ILE A 8 -0.43 14.84 3.33
C ILE A 8 -0.42 13.55 4.14
N VAL A 9 0.72 12.87 4.24
CA VAL A 9 0.87 11.64 5.03
C VAL A 9 0.52 11.89 6.50
N SER A 10 1.06 12.94 7.12
CA SER A 10 0.76 13.30 8.51
C SER A 10 -0.72 13.58 8.72
N PHE A 11 -1.40 14.21 7.77
CA PHE A 11 -2.85 14.42 7.84
C PHE A 11 -3.61 13.09 7.84
N PHE A 12 -3.28 12.17 6.94
CA PHE A 12 -3.93 10.86 6.91
C PHE A 12 -3.66 10.03 8.18
N VAL A 13 -2.43 10.05 8.68
CA VAL A 13 -2.08 9.41 9.96
C VAL A 13 -2.92 9.98 11.09
N PHE A 14 -3.03 11.31 11.18
CA PHE A 14 -3.87 11.96 12.19
C PHE A 14 -5.35 11.54 12.09
N VAL A 15 -5.91 11.53 10.87
CA VAL A 15 -7.31 11.09 10.65
C VAL A 15 -7.51 9.65 11.11
N VAL A 16 -6.60 8.75 10.75
CA VAL A 16 -6.66 7.34 11.15
C VAL A 16 -6.51 7.20 12.67
N ASP A 17 -5.62 7.95 13.31
CA ASP A 17 -5.46 7.94 14.76
C ASP A 17 -6.71 8.39 15.50
N VAL A 18 -7.39 9.44 14.99
CA VAL A 18 -8.65 9.92 15.57
C VAL A 18 -9.78 8.91 15.39
N ILE A 19 -9.92 8.31 14.20
CA ILE A 19 -11.00 7.35 13.90
C ILE A 19 -10.86 6.07 14.73
N TYR A 20 -9.62 5.55 14.84
CA TYR A 20 -9.39 4.26 15.47
C TYR A 20 -9.11 4.36 16.97
N GLY A 21 -8.62 5.49 17.48
CA GLY A 21 -8.39 5.71 18.91
C GLY A 21 -7.66 4.54 19.58
N ASN A 22 -8.32 3.88 20.54
CA ASN A 22 -7.76 2.74 21.28
C ASN A 22 -7.84 1.39 20.54
N ARG A 23 -8.36 1.35 19.30
CA ARG A 23 -8.53 0.13 18.49
C ARG A 23 -7.27 -0.16 17.68
N SER A 24 -6.12 -0.30 18.36
CA SER A 24 -4.80 -0.40 17.73
C SER A 24 -4.70 -1.50 16.67
N TYR A 25 -5.21 -2.71 16.92
CA TYR A 25 -5.14 -3.79 15.93
C TYR A 25 -5.96 -3.51 14.67
N ALA A 26 -7.13 -2.89 14.81
CA ALA A 26 -7.94 -2.50 13.65
C ALA A 26 -7.27 -1.36 12.87
N ARG A 27 -6.66 -0.40 13.57
CA ARG A 27 -5.86 0.66 12.94
C ARG A 27 -4.74 0.08 12.09
N PHE A 28 -3.93 -0.79 12.68
CA PHE A 28 -2.82 -1.41 11.96
C PHE A 28 -3.32 -2.32 10.84
N TYR A 29 -4.39 -3.11 11.04
CA TYR A 29 -5.00 -3.88 9.96
C TYR A 29 -5.32 -3.03 8.72
N VAL A 30 -5.95 -1.86 8.91
CA VAL A 30 -6.25 -0.93 7.80
C VAL A 30 -4.97 -0.38 7.17
N LEU A 31 -4.01 0.05 7.99
CA LEU A 31 -2.74 0.59 7.50
C LEU A 31 -1.94 -0.45 6.71
N GLU A 32 -1.78 -1.67 7.21
CA GLU A 32 -1.04 -2.75 6.54
C GLU A 32 -1.74 -3.20 5.25
N THR A 33 -3.08 -3.17 5.22
CA THR A 33 -3.86 -3.43 3.99
C THR A 33 -3.57 -2.40 2.90
N ILE A 34 -3.32 -1.14 3.28
CA ILE A 34 -3.00 -0.05 2.35
C ILE A 34 -1.50 -0.04 2.02
N ALA A 35 -0.63 -0.33 2.99
CA ALA A 35 0.82 -0.28 2.88
C ALA A 35 1.39 -1.26 1.85
N ARG A 36 0.72 -2.41 1.66
CA ARG A 36 1.11 -3.39 0.63
C ARG A 36 0.85 -2.95 -0.81
N VAL A 37 -0.04 -1.98 -1.02
CA VAL A 37 -0.58 -1.62 -2.35
C VAL A 37 0.48 -1.06 -3.30
N PRO A 38 1.41 -0.17 -2.87
CA PRO A 38 2.39 0.39 -3.79
C PRO A 38 3.28 -0.67 -4.43
N TYR A 39 3.78 -1.62 -3.61
CA TYR A 39 4.66 -2.68 -4.08
C TYR A 39 3.97 -3.62 -5.08
N PHE A 40 2.71 -3.99 -4.80
CA PHE A 40 1.90 -4.78 -5.73
C PHE A 40 1.63 -4.03 -7.05
N SER A 41 1.44 -2.72 -6.98
CA SER A 41 1.25 -1.86 -8.15
C SER A 41 2.53 -1.77 -9.00
N TYR A 42 3.70 -1.64 -8.36
CA TYR A 42 4.99 -1.66 -9.05
C TYR A 42 5.25 -2.99 -9.74
N LEU A 43 5.00 -4.11 -9.05
CA LEU A 43 5.10 -5.44 -9.67
C LEU A 43 4.17 -5.58 -10.87
N SER A 44 2.92 -5.11 -10.78
CA SER A 44 1.95 -5.16 -11.88
C SER A 44 2.48 -4.44 -13.13
N VAL A 45 3.01 -3.22 -12.96
CA VAL A 45 3.56 -2.43 -14.07
C VAL A 45 4.86 -3.04 -14.61
N LEU A 46 5.76 -3.50 -13.74
CA LEU A 46 7.01 -4.13 -14.17
C LEU A 46 6.76 -5.42 -14.97
N HIS A 47 5.81 -6.25 -14.54
CA HIS A 47 5.40 -7.43 -15.32
C HIS A 47 4.72 -7.07 -16.64
N LEU A 48 3.92 -6.00 -16.68
CA LEU A 48 3.35 -5.49 -17.94
C LEU A 48 4.47 -5.08 -18.91
N TYR A 49 5.47 -4.32 -18.44
CA TYR A 49 6.60 -3.90 -19.27
C TYR A 49 7.45 -5.08 -19.76
N GLU A 50 7.63 -6.11 -18.94
CA GLU A 50 8.31 -7.34 -19.35
C GLU A 50 7.52 -8.09 -20.44
N THR A 51 6.19 -8.18 -20.27
CA THR A 51 5.28 -8.84 -21.22
C THR A 51 5.24 -8.14 -22.57
N LEU A 52 5.28 -6.81 -22.58
CA LEU A 52 5.33 -5.98 -23.79
C LEU A 52 6.72 -5.92 -24.43
N GLY A 53 7.74 -6.49 -23.78
CA GLY A 53 9.12 -6.47 -24.26
C GLY A 53 9.81 -5.10 -24.13
N TRP A 54 9.26 -4.18 -23.32
CA TRP A 54 9.80 -2.84 -23.17
C TRP A 54 11.03 -2.82 -22.27
N TRP A 55 10.96 -3.45 -21.10
CA TRP A 55 12.07 -3.52 -20.15
C TRP A 55 12.05 -4.81 -19.32
N ARG A 56 13.22 -5.23 -18.85
CA ARG A 56 13.39 -6.34 -17.90
C ARG A 56 14.19 -5.87 -16.70
N ARG A 57 13.57 -5.84 -15.52
CA ARG A 57 14.14 -5.35 -14.26
C ARG A 57 13.92 -6.37 -13.13
N ALA A 58 14.55 -7.53 -13.26
CA ALA A 58 14.42 -8.63 -12.31
C ALA A 58 14.89 -8.25 -10.89
N ASP A 59 15.81 -7.29 -10.77
CA ASP A 59 16.24 -6.68 -9.52
C ASP A 59 15.07 -6.00 -8.79
N LEU A 60 14.30 -5.17 -9.49
CA LEU A 60 13.17 -4.46 -8.92
C LEU A 60 11.99 -5.38 -8.62
N LEU A 61 11.71 -6.34 -9.50
CA LEU A 61 10.70 -7.37 -9.26
C LEU A 61 10.98 -8.13 -7.97
N LYS A 62 12.24 -8.53 -7.74
CA LYS A 62 12.64 -9.24 -6.52
C LYS A 62 12.42 -8.40 -5.26
N VAL A 63 12.81 -7.12 -5.28
CA VAL A 63 12.67 -6.21 -4.14
C VAL A 63 11.20 -5.93 -3.83
N HIS A 64 10.41 -5.53 -4.82
CA HIS A 64 8.98 -5.23 -4.63
C HIS A 64 8.16 -6.45 -4.24
N PHE A 65 8.58 -7.66 -4.67
CA PHE A 65 7.99 -8.89 -4.17
C PHE A 65 8.29 -9.10 -2.69
N ALA A 66 9.55 -8.92 -2.26
CA ALA A 66 9.92 -9.04 -0.86
C ALA A 66 9.20 -8.02 0.02
N GLU A 67 9.03 -6.77 -0.45
CA GLU A 67 8.28 -5.73 0.25
C GLU A 67 6.79 -6.10 0.37
N THR A 68 6.15 -6.52 -0.73
CA THR A 68 4.76 -6.98 -0.71
C THR A 68 4.56 -8.16 0.24
N TRP A 69 5.53 -9.08 0.26
CA TRP A 69 5.51 -10.25 1.15
C TRP A 69 5.65 -9.86 2.62
N ASN A 70 6.50 -8.87 2.92
CA ASN A 70 6.67 -8.34 4.26
C ASN A 70 5.38 -7.71 4.80
N GLU A 71 4.75 -6.82 4.05
CA GLU A 71 3.50 -6.17 4.48
C GLU A 71 2.33 -7.16 4.57
N LEU A 72 2.31 -8.19 3.71
CA LEU A 72 1.34 -9.27 3.87
C LEU A 72 1.52 -9.99 5.21
N HIS A 73 2.76 -10.20 5.65
CA HIS A 73 3.02 -10.85 6.93
C HIS A 73 2.53 -9.99 8.11
N HIS A 74 2.75 -8.67 8.07
CA HIS A 74 2.19 -7.74 9.05
C HIS A 74 0.66 -7.78 9.09
N LEU A 75 0.01 -7.79 7.92
CA LEU A 75 -1.44 -7.89 7.79
C LEU A 75 -1.98 -9.16 8.45
N LEU A 76 -1.38 -10.32 8.15
CA LEU A 76 -1.79 -11.60 8.74
C LEU A 76 -1.65 -11.62 10.27
N ILE A 77 -0.61 -10.97 10.81
CA ILE A 77 -0.47 -10.79 12.26
C ILE A 77 -1.64 -9.98 12.80
N MET A 78 -2.01 -8.87 12.17
CA MET A 78 -3.14 -8.05 12.62
C MET A 78 -4.47 -8.80 12.54
N GLU A 79 -4.69 -9.60 11.50
CA GLU A 79 -5.86 -10.50 11.40
C GLU A 79 -5.87 -11.52 12.55
N SER A 80 -4.73 -12.13 12.88
CA SER A 80 -4.63 -13.09 14.00
C SER A 80 -4.96 -12.46 15.37
N LEU A 81 -4.70 -11.16 15.54
CA LEU A 81 -5.02 -10.38 16.74
C LEU A 81 -6.47 -9.84 16.71
N GLY A 82 -7.19 -10.10 15.62
CA GLY A 82 -8.56 -9.69 15.37
C GLY A 82 -8.70 -8.20 15.02
N GLY A 83 -7.73 -7.66 14.30
CA GLY A 83 -7.81 -6.32 13.69
C GLY A 83 -8.88 -6.23 12.59
N ASP A 84 -9.24 -7.36 11.99
CA ASP A 84 -10.24 -7.47 10.93
C ASP A 84 -11.66 -7.75 11.45
N ARG A 85 -11.90 -7.80 12.76
CA ARG A 85 -13.19 -8.22 13.36
C ARG A 85 -14.40 -7.49 12.81
N HIS A 86 -14.32 -6.18 12.63
CA HIS A 86 -15.45 -5.36 12.19
C HIS A 86 -15.47 -5.21 10.68
N TRP A 87 -16.62 -5.51 10.08
CA TRP A 87 -16.79 -5.45 8.63
C TRP A 87 -16.53 -4.07 8.04
N ILE A 88 -16.82 -3.00 8.80
CA ILE A 88 -16.64 -1.62 8.32
C ILE A 88 -15.16 -1.28 8.12
N ASP A 89 -14.27 -1.79 8.98
CA ASP A 89 -12.83 -1.59 8.84
C ASP A 89 -12.29 -2.34 7.62
N ARG A 90 -12.77 -3.57 7.41
CA ARG A 90 -12.46 -4.35 6.20
C ARG A 90 -12.94 -3.62 4.94
N ALA A 91 -14.17 -3.13 4.94
CA ALA A 91 -14.74 -2.41 3.81
C ALA A 91 -13.92 -1.15 3.50
N ILE A 92 -13.62 -0.32 4.49
CA ILE A 92 -12.81 0.90 4.33
C ILE A 92 -11.43 0.55 3.76
N ALA A 93 -10.72 -0.40 4.38
CA ALA A 93 -9.39 -0.80 3.95
C ALA A 93 -9.37 -1.30 2.50
N GLN A 94 -10.33 -2.17 2.14
CA GLN A 94 -10.44 -2.74 0.79
C GLN A 94 -10.73 -1.68 -0.28
N HIS A 95 -11.68 -0.77 -0.04
CA HIS A 95 -12.03 0.26 -1.02
C HIS A 95 -10.90 1.27 -1.20
N ILE A 96 -10.25 1.68 -0.11
CA ILE A 96 -9.07 2.55 -0.18
C ILE A 96 -7.94 1.82 -0.92
N ALA A 97 -7.69 0.55 -0.63
CA ALA A 97 -6.64 -0.22 -1.30
C ALA A 97 -6.87 -0.33 -2.82
N VAL A 98 -8.11 -0.57 -3.27
CA VAL A 98 -8.44 -0.64 -4.70
C VAL A 98 -8.28 0.73 -5.37
N ALA A 99 -8.78 1.80 -4.76
CA ALA A 99 -8.62 3.14 -5.32
C ALA A 99 -7.13 3.53 -5.38
N TYR A 100 -6.38 3.21 -4.32
CA TYR A 100 -4.96 3.51 -4.22
C TYR A 100 -4.13 2.70 -5.23
N TYR A 101 -4.48 1.44 -5.49
CA TYR A 101 -3.83 0.60 -6.49
C TYR A 101 -3.82 1.27 -7.87
N TRP A 102 -4.99 1.70 -8.34
CA TRP A 102 -5.10 2.36 -9.64
C TRP A 102 -4.37 3.71 -9.67
N ALA A 103 -4.44 4.48 -8.57
CA ALA A 103 -3.70 5.74 -8.46
C ALA A 103 -2.18 5.52 -8.54
N VAL A 104 -1.64 4.52 -7.83
CA VAL A 104 -0.20 4.21 -7.85
C VAL A 104 0.22 3.66 -9.21
N ILE A 105 -0.58 2.82 -9.87
CA ILE A 105 -0.28 2.37 -11.24
C ILE A 105 -0.13 3.56 -12.18
N MET A 106 -1.12 4.46 -12.21
CA MET A 106 -1.05 5.64 -13.07
C MET A 106 0.19 6.49 -12.76
N PHE A 107 0.47 6.70 -11.46
CA PHE A 107 1.60 7.51 -11.04
C PHE A 107 2.96 6.84 -11.38
N TYR A 108 3.07 5.52 -11.24
CA TYR A 108 4.29 4.77 -11.55
C TYR A 108 4.55 4.67 -13.05
N VAL A 109 3.52 4.54 -13.87
CA VAL A 109 3.67 4.58 -15.34
C VAL A 109 4.11 5.98 -15.80
N LEU A 110 3.51 7.04 -15.28
CA LEU A 110 3.76 8.42 -15.73
C LEU A 110 5.04 9.02 -15.16
N VAL A 111 5.34 8.79 -13.88
CA VAL A 111 6.44 9.46 -13.17
C VAL A 111 7.16 8.53 -12.17
N PRO A 112 7.80 7.44 -12.65
CA PRO A 112 8.34 6.37 -11.80
C PRO A 112 9.40 6.82 -10.80
N LYS A 113 10.12 7.93 -11.04
CA LYS A 113 11.14 8.44 -10.11
C LYS A 113 10.55 8.95 -8.79
N TYR A 114 9.28 9.37 -8.78
CA TYR A 114 8.67 10.00 -7.61
C TYR A 114 7.83 9.07 -6.75
N THR A 115 7.62 7.83 -7.19
CA THR A 115 6.81 6.85 -6.45
C THR A 115 7.51 6.33 -5.19
N TYR A 116 8.81 6.59 -5.06
CA TYR A 116 9.63 6.19 -3.92
C TYR A 116 9.73 7.25 -2.80
N TYR A 117 9.04 8.40 -2.92
CA TYR A 117 9.10 9.51 -1.96
C TYR A 117 7.77 9.74 -1.27
#